data_AF-A0A843SUQ4-F1
#
_entry.id   AF-A0A843SUQ4-F1
#
_cell.length_a   1.000
_cell.length_b   1.000
_cell.length_c   1.000
_cell.angle_alpha   90.00
_cell.angle_beta   90.00
_cell.angle_gamma   90.00
#
_symmetry.space_group_name_H-M   'P 1'
#
loop_
_entity.id
_entity.type
_entity.pdbx_description
1 polymer ?
#
loop_
_entity_poly.entity_id
_entity_poly.type
_entity_poly.pdbx_seq_one_letter_code
_entity_poly.pdbx_strand_id
1 'polypeptide(L)'
;MPSRASRQKSKPDARDFTAVARRVVEQAIGERLDGSPLPPEPPDTRNPAAVALSKLGASKGGQTRAKNLSKARRLEIAKKAAKARWRS
;
A
#
# COMPACT_ATOMS: atom_id res chain seq x y z
N MET A 1 -7.07 -7.95 -20.76
CA MET A 1 -6.58 -7.92 -19.35
C MET A 1 -7.69 -7.33 -18.50
N PRO A 2 -8.10 -7.96 -17.39
CA PRO A 2 -9.05 -7.33 -16.48
C PRO A 2 -8.49 -5.98 -16.01
N SER A 3 -9.33 -4.95 -16.00
CA SER A 3 -8.97 -3.61 -15.57
C SER A 3 -8.46 -3.68 -14.14
N ARG A 4 -7.34 -2.98 -13.86
CA ARG A 4 -6.74 -2.92 -12.53
C ARG A 4 -7.81 -2.52 -11.53
N ALA A 5 -8.08 -3.38 -10.54
CA ALA A 5 -8.99 -3.10 -9.44
C ALA A 5 -8.71 -1.68 -8.92
N SER A 6 -9.73 -0.84 -9.08
CA SER A 6 -9.78 0.61 -8.92
C SER A 6 -8.53 1.26 -8.31
N ARG A 7 -7.90 2.19 -9.06
CA ARG A 7 -7.35 3.37 -8.39
C ARG A 7 -8.55 4.06 -7.74
N GLN A 8 -8.85 3.76 -6.47
CA GLN A 8 -9.67 4.67 -5.67
C GLN A 8 -8.97 6.03 -5.78
N LYS A 9 -9.59 6.99 -6.46
CA LYS A 9 -9.14 8.38 -6.46
C LYS A 9 -9.05 8.76 -4.98
N SER A 10 -7.84 8.83 -4.44
CA SER A 10 -7.66 9.35 -3.08
C SER A 10 -8.28 10.74 -3.10
N LYS A 11 -9.29 10.98 -2.26
CA LYS A 11 -9.90 12.30 -2.11
C LYS A 11 -8.77 13.35 -1.95
N PRO A 12 -8.87 14.55 -2.53
CA PRO A 12 -7.82 15.57 -2.43
C PRO A 12 -7.39 15.82 -0.98
N ASP A 13 -8.34 15.84 -0.04
CA ASP A 13 -8.12 15.97 1.41
C ASP A 13 -7.39 14.79 2.07
N ALA A 14 -7.25 13.65 1.39
CA ALA A 14 -6.61 12.47 1.99
C ALA A 14 -5.10 12.62 2.17
N ARG A 15 -4.51 13.70 1.66
CA ARG A 15 -3.06 13.97 1.71
C ARG A 15 -2.71 15.31 2.37
N ASP A 16 -3.63 15.92 3.08
CA ASP A 16 -3.30 17.07 3.92
C ASP A 16 -2.43 16.64 5.12
N PHE A 17 -1.34 17.38 5.38
CA PHE A 17 -0.37 17.03 6.43
C PHE A 17 -0.99 17.10 7.83
N THR A 18 -1.85 18.08 8.08
CA THR A 18 -2.52 18.25 9.39
C THR A 18 -3.54 17.14 9.62
N ALA A 19 -4.28 16.74 8.58
CA ALA A 19 -5.21 15.62 8.64
C ALA A 19 -4.50 14.28 8.89
N VAL A 20 -3.30 14.08 8.33
CA VAL A 20 -2.48 12.89 8.60
C VAL A 20 -1.96 12.90 10.03
N ALA A 21 -1.42 14.04 10.49
CA ALA A 21 -0.92 14.16 11.87
C ALA A 21 -2.02 13.86 12.90
N ARG A 22 -3.23 14.42 12.69
CA ARG A 22 -4.40 14.11 13.52
C ARG A 22 -4.69 12.61 13.54
N ARG A 23 -4.75 11.95 12.38
CA ARG A 23 -5.03 10.50 12.30
C ARG A 23 -3.99 9.66 13.02
N VAL A 24 -2.71 10.02 12.94
CA VAL A 24 -1.64 9.30 13.65
C VAL A 24 -1.83 9.41 15.16
N VAL A 25 -2.15 10.61 15.67
CA VAL A 25 -2.44 10.81 17.10
C VAL A 25 -3.66 10.01 17.51
N GLU A 26 -4.76 10.09 16.75
CA GLU A 26 -6.00 9.36 17.02
C GLU A 26 -5.76 7.82 17.06
N GLN A 27 -5.01 7.28 16.11
CA GLN A 27 -4.65 5.86 16.12
C GLN A 27 -3.73 5.46 17.28
N ALA A 28 -2.82 6.35 17.70
CA ALA A 28 -1.91 6.08 18.81
C ALA A 28 -2.63 6.09 20.17
N ILE A 29 -3.62 6.98 20.34
CA ILE A 29 -4.41 7.06 21.59
C ILE A 29 -5.58 6.07 21.60
N GLY A 30 -6.01 5.55 20.45
CA GLY A 30 -7.17 4.64 20.34
C GLY A 30 -8.53 5.34 20.40
N GLU A 31 -8.52 6.67 20.44
CA GLU A 31 -9.68 7.56 20.51
C GLU A 31 -9.53 8.70 19.51
N ARG A 32 -10.65 9.32 19.15
CA ARG A 32 -10.66 10.56 18.37
C ARG A 32 -10.30 11.73 19.29
N LEU A 33 -9.85 12.85 18.73
CA LEU A 33 -9.50 14.03 19.56
C LEU A 33 -10.69 14.63 20.33
N ASP A 34 -11.93 14.23 20.01
CA ASP A 34 -13.15 14.58 20.74
C ASP A 34 -13.49 13.59 21.88
N GLY A 35 -12.62 12.61 22.16
CA GLY A 35 -12.81 11.59 23.20
C GLY A 35 -13.75 10.46 22.79
N SER A 36 -14.24 10.43 21.55
CA SER A 36 -15.01 9.30 21.05
C SER A 36 -14.09 8.12 20.69
N PRO A 37 -14.46 6.85 20.95
CA PRO A 37 -13.63 5.71 20.62
C PRO A 37 -13.46 5.58 19.09
N LEU A 38 -12.31 5.07 18.64
CA LEU A 38 -12.17 4.73 17.22
C LEU A 38 -13.12 3.59 16.85
N PRO A 39 -13.72 3.63 15.64
CA PRO A 39 -14.46 2.49 15.14
C PRO A 39 -13.52 1.27 15.08
N PRO A 40 -13.99 0.09 15.52
CA PRO A 40 -13.18 -1.13 15.43
C PRO A 40 -12.81 -1.39 13.97
N GLU A 41 -11.59 -1.87 13.74
CA GLU A 41 -11.23 -2.30 12.39
C GLU A 41 -12.20 -3.39 11.93
N PRO A 42 -12.73 -3.29 10.71
CA PRO A 42 -13.64 -4.31 10.21
C PRO A 42 -12.94 -5.67 10.23
N PRO A 43 -13.62 -6.74 10.68
CA PRO A 43 -13.01 -8.05 10.74
C PRO A 43 -12.53 -8.48 9.35
N ASP A 44 -11.35 -9.09 9.28
CA ASP A 44 -10.84 -9.63 8.03
C ASP A 44 -11.69 -10.84 7.61
N THR A 45 -12.57 -10.64 6.64
CA THR A 45 -13.47 -11.68 6.12
C THR A 45 -12.81 -12.58 5.08
N ARG A 46 -11.52 -12.38 4.78
CA ARG A 46 -10.80 -13.19 3.78
C ARG A 46 -10.51 -14.60 4.31
N ASN A 47 -10.52 -15.58 3.41
CA ASN A 47 -10.14 -16.95 3.75
C ASN A 47 -8.68 -16.99 4.25
N PRO A 48 -8.42 -17.47 5.49
CA PRO A 48 -7.09 -17.46 6.09
C PRO A 48 -6.06 -18.30 5.31
N ALA A 49 -6.49 -19.43 4.72
CA ALA A 49 -5.62 -20.26 3.88
C ALA A 49 -5.21 -19.52 2.61
N ALA A 50 -6.13 -18.80 1.97
CA ALA A 50 -5.83 -17.99 0.79
C ALA A 50 -4.85 -16.85 1.11
N VAL A 51 -5.01 -16.20 2.26
CA VAL A 51 -4.08 -15.16 2.74
C VAL A 51 -2.68 -15.74 2.97
N ALA A 52 -2.58 -16.90 3.62
CA ALA A 52 -1.30 -17.57 3.85
C ALA A 52 -0.60 -17.95 2.53
N LEU A 53 -1.32 -18.53 1.58
CA LEU A 53 -0.79 -18.88 0.26
C LEU A 53 -0.35 -17.64 -0.52
N SER A 54 -1.12 -16.55 -0.46
CA SER A 54 -0.76 -15.27 -1.08
C SER A 54 0.56 -14.72 -0.53
N LYS A 55 0.71 -14.70 0.81
CA LYS A 55 1.95 -14.26 1.48
C LYS A 55 3.14 -15.13 1.08
N LEU A 56 2.96 -16.45 1.05
CA LEU A 56 4.01 -17.39 0.66
C LEU A 56 4.47 -17.17 -0.78
N GLY A 57 3.53 -17.04 -1.71
CA GLY A 57 3.83 -16.76 -3.12
C GLY A 57 4.55 -15.42 -3.32
N ALA A 58 4.12 -14.37 -2.62
CA ALA A 58 4.74 -13.06 -2.68
C ALA A 58 6.18 -13.07 -2.15
N SER A 59 6.43 -13.75 -1.02
CA SER A 59 7.77 -13.87 -0.44
C SER A 59 8.74 -14.59 -1.38
N LYS A 60 8.34 -15.77 -1.89
CA LYS A 60 9.15 -16.55 -2.83
C LYS A 60 9.40 -15.79 -4.14
N GLY A 61 8.34 -15.22 -4.74
CA GLY A 61 8.45 -14.49 -6.00
C GLY A 61 9.32 -13.24 -5.89
N GLY A 62 9.23 -12.51 -4.78
CA GLY A 62 10.06 -11.33 -4.51
C GLY A 62 11.55 -11.64 -4.44
N GLN A 63 11.91 -12.69 -3.71
CA GLN A 63 13.30 -13.15 -3.59
C GLN A 63 13.87 -13.61 -4.93
N THR A 64 13.14 -14.45 -5.68
CA THR A 64 13.57 -14.92 -7.00
C THR A 64 13.73 -13.77 -7.98
N ARG A 65 12.79 -12.81 -7.99
CA ARG A 65 12.89 -11.61 -8.82
C ARG A 65 14.12 -10.78 -8.49
N ALA A 66 14.44 -10.61 -7.20
CA ALA A 66 15.62 -9.88 -6.77
C ALA A 66 16.92 -10.56 -7.23
N LYS A 67 16.99 -11.90 -7.14
CA LYS A 67 18.14 -12.70 -7.59
C LYS A 67 18.33 -12.65 -9.12
N ASN A 68 17.24 -12.75 -9.88
CA ASN A 68 17.30 -12.82 -11.36
C ASN A 68 17.55 -11.46 -12.03
N LEU A 69 17.35 -10.35 -11.32
CA LEU A 69 17.49 -9.00 -11.88
C LEU A 69 18.94 -8.53 -11.90
N SER A 70 19.53 -8.49 -13.11
CA SER A 70 20.84 -7.87 -13.33
C SER A 70 20.85 -6.37 -12.98
N LYS A 71 22.03 -5.80 -12.71
CA LYS A 71 22.20 -4.36 -12.43
C LYS A 71 21.66 -3.51 -13.59
N ALA A 72 21.96 -3.89 -14.83
CA ALA A 72 21.48 -3.21 -16.04
C ALA A 72 19.94 -3.22 -16.11
N ARG A 73 19.31 -4.38 -15.89
CA ARG A 73 17.85 -4.48 -15.93
C ARG A 73 17.16 -3.70 -14.82
N ARG A 74 17.76 -3.64 -13.62
CA ARG A 74 17.28 -2.78 -12.52
C ARG A 74 17.32 -1.30 -12.91
N LEU A 75 18.39 -0.85 -13.55
CA LEU A 75 18.54 0.53 -14.03
C LEU A 75 17.48 0.86 -15.08
N GLU A 76 17.24 -0.02 -16.05
CA GLU A 76 16.19 0.18 -17.07
C GLU A 76 14.80 0.33 -16.46
N ILE A 77 14.45 -0.54 -15.50
CA ILE A 77 13.18 -0.48 -14.79
C ILE A 77 13.06 0.85 -14.04
N ALA A 78 14.12 1.29 -13.36
CA ALA A 78 14.15 2.56 -12.64
C ALA A 78 13.95 3.77 -13.57
N LYS A 79 14.66 3.80 -14.72
CA LYS A 79 14.49 4.84 -15.75
C LYS A 79 13.05 4.88 -16.28
N LYS A 80 12.47 3.72 -16.59
CA LYS A 80 11.08 3.61 -17.05
C LYS A 80 10.09 4.10 -15.99
N ALA A 81 10.31 3.77 -14.73
CA ALA A 81 9.48 4.22 -13.62
C ALA A 81 9.56 5.74 -13.40
N ALA A 82 10.77 6.31 -13.47
CA ALA A 82 10.98 7.76 -13.38
C ALA A 82 10.26 8.48 -14.52
N LYS A 83 10.43 8.03 -15.78
CA LYS A 83 9.71 8.60 -16.93
C LYS A 83 8.19 8.52 -16.75
N ALA A 84 7.66 7.43 -16.23
CA ALA A 84 6.21 7.31 -15.99
C ALA A 84 5.71 8.23 -14.86
N ARG A 85 6.52 8.48 -13.82
CA ARG A 85 6.18 9.36 -12.71
C ARG A 85 6.24 10.85 -13.09
N TRP A 86 7.23 11.22 -13.89
CA TRP A 86 7.54 12.60 -14.26
C TRP A 86 7.07 12.98 -15.67
N ARG A 87 6.32 12.10 -16.36
CA ARG A 87 5.50 12.48 -17.51
C ARG A 87 4.35 13.34 -16.99
N SER A 88 4.64 14.63 -16.78
CA SER A 88 3.67 15.72 -16.91
C SER A 88 3.16 15.75 -18.34
#